data_AF-A0A526ZAI2-F1
#
_entry.id   AF-A0A526ZAI2-F1
#
_cell.length_a   1.000
_cell.length_b   1.000
_cell.length_c   1.000
_cell.angle_alpha   90.00
_cell.angle_beta   90.00
_cell.angle_gamma   90.00
#
_symmetry.space_group_name_H-M   'P 1'
#
loop_
_entity.id
_entity.type
_entity.pdbx_description
1 polymer ?
#
loop_
_entity_poly.entity_id
_entity_poly.type
_entity_poly.pdbx_seq_one_letter_code
_entity_poly.pdbx_strand_id
1 'polypeptide(L)'
;FDFGWLISSLPVLLKGIRITVQLILIGAVFGVALGIACAWVRALGPKWLKPVVATYVELIRNTPFLIQLFFIFFGLPSLGIRMSELTAANLAMIVNLGAY
;
A
#
# COMPACT_ATOMS: atom_id res chain seq x y z
N PHE A 1 33.17 -19.74 -1.24
CA PHE A 1 31.77 -19.43 -0.89
C PHE A 1 30.96 -20.72 -1.01
N ASP A 2 30.32 -21.15 0.07
CA ASP A 2 29.44 -22.33 0.08
C ASP A 2 27.98 -21.88 -0.11
N PHE A 3 27.35 -22.29 -1.21
CA PHE A 3 25.98 -21.95 -1.57
C PHE A 3 24.99 -23.08 -1.26
N GLY A 4 25.41 -24.17 -0.61
CA GLY A 4 24.53 -25.31 -0.28
C GLY A 4 23.34 -24.94 0.61
N TRP A 5 23.51 -23.91 1.47
CA TRP A 5 22.42 -23.37 2.30
C TRP A 5 21.29 -22.73 1.49
N LEU A 6 21.58 -22.25 0.27
CA LEU A 6 20.63 -21.61 -0.62
C LEU A 6 19.55 -22.59 -1.09
N ILE A 7 19.95 -23.83 -1.40
CA ILE A 7 19.04 -24.89 -1.84
C ILE A 7 18.07 -25.25 -0.71
N SER A 8 18.57 -25.31 0.53
CA SER A 8 17.75 -25.58 1.71
C SER A 8 16.78 -24.43 2.02
N SER A 9 17.15 -23.19 1.69
CA SER A 9 16.35 -21.98 1.93
C SER A 9 15.43 -21.61 0.76
N LEU A 10 15.56 -22.30 -0.37
CA LEU A 10 14.81 -22.03 -1.60
C LEU A 10 13.28 -21.96 -1.40
N PRO A 11 12.64 -22.84 -0.61
CA PRO A 11 11.19 -22.74 -0.37
C PRO A 11 10.77 -21.43 0.31
N VAL A 12 11.57 -20.92 1.24
CA VAL A 12 11.30 -19.66 1.96
C VAL A 12 11.51 -18.47 1.01
N LEU A 13 12.55 -18.51 0.18
CA LEU A 13 12.80 -17.48 -0.82
C LEU A 13 11.67 -17.42 -1.87
N LEU A 14 11.21 -18.58 -2.37
CA LEU A 14 10.07 -18.66 -3.28
C LEU A 14 8.79 -18.12 -2.65
N LYS A 15 8.56 -18.40 -1.37
CA LYS A 15 7.43 -17.80 -0.63
C LYS A 15 7.56 -16.28 -0.55
N GLY A 16 8.74 -15.76 -0.26
CA GLY A 16 9.01 -14.31 -0.25
C GLY A 16 8.74 -13.66 -1.60
N ILE A 17 9.26 -14.26 -2.68
CA ILE A 17 9.01 -13.81 -4.06
C ILE A 17 7.51 -13.77 -4.35
N ARG A 18 6.78 -14.83 -4.00
CA ARG A 18 5.32 -14.89 -4.20
C ARG A 18 4.60 -13.76 -3.47
N ILE A 19 4.98 -13.47 -2.22
CA ILE A 19 4.38 -12.37 -1.44
C ILE A 19 4.69 -11.02 -2.10
N THR A 20 5.94 -10.78 -2.50
CA THR A 20 6.32 -9.54 -3.19
C THR A 20 5.54 -9.34 -4.48
N VAL A 21 5.43 -10.38 -5.32
CA VAL A 21 4.65 -10.32 -6.57
C VAL A 21 3.18 -10.05 -6.27
N GLN A 22 2.61 -10.71 -5.27
CA GLN A 22 1.23 -10.46 -4.87
C GLN A 22 1.00 -9.01 -4.43
N LEU A 23 1.88 -8.49 -3.57
CA LEU A 23 1.81 -7.11 -3.08
C LEU A 23 1.92 -6.11 -4.25
N ILE A 24 2.85 -6.32 -5.18
CA ILE A 24 3.03 -5.46 -6.35
C ILE A 24 1.78 -5.49 -7.24
N LEU A 25 1.25 -6.67 -7.57
CA LEU A 25 0.10 -6.80 -8.45
C LEU A 25 -1.15 -6.15 -7.84
N ILE A 26 -1.44 -6.44 -6.57
CA ILE A 26 -2.60 -5.86 -5.87
C ILE A 26 -2.41 -4.34 -5.72
N GLY A 27 -1.24 -3.92 -5.22
CA GLY A 27 -0.92 -2.51 -5.05
C GLY A 27 -1.00 -1.73 -6.36
N ALA A 28 -0.45 -2.27 -7.46
CA ALA A 28 -0.52 -1.64 -8.77
C ALA A 28 -1.95 -1.53 -9.29
N VAL A 29 -2.72 -2.62 -9.28
CA VAL A 29 -4.08 -2.61 -9.83
C VAL A 29 -4.99 -1.65 -9.05
N PHE A 30 -5.04 -1.78 -7.72
CA PHE A 30 -5.94 -0.98 -6.90
C PHE A 30 -5.40 0.44 -6.65
N GLY A 31 -4.08 0.60 -6.50
CA GLY A 31 -3.45 1.89 -6.35
C GLY A 31 -3.60 2.75 -7.61
N VAL A 32 -3.33 2.21 -8.80
CA VAL A 32 -3.55 2.93 -10.07
C VAL A 32 -5.03 3.25 -10.25
N ALA A 33 -5.95 2.32 -9.95
CA ALA A 33 -7.38 2.61 -10.02
C ALA A 33 -7.78 3.77 -9.08
N LEU A 34 -7.25 3.80 -7.85
CA LEU A 34 -7.47 4.88 -6.89
C LEU A 34 -6.85 6.20 -7.36
N GLY A 35 -5.64 6.16 -7.93
CA GLY A 35 -4.97 7.32 -8.50
C GLY A 35 -5.73 7.92 -9.68
N ILE A 36 -6.25 7.09 -10.59
CA ILE A 36 -7.11 7.51 -11.69
C ILE A 36 -8.39 8.16 -11.15
N ALA A 37 -9.04 7.55 -10.15
CA ALA A 37 -10.23 8.12 -9.52
C ALA A 37 -9.92 9.49 -8.89
N CYS A 38 -8.80 9.62 -8.16
CA CYS A 38 -8.37 10.87 -7.56
C CYS A 38 -8.08 11.94 -8.62
N ALA A 39 -7.36 11.58 -9.69
CA ALA A 39 -7.07 12.47 -10.80
C ALA A 39 -8.35 12.95 -11.50
N TRP A 40 -9.30 12.03 -11.74
CA TRP A 40 -10.60 12.35 -12.32
C TRP A 40 -11.38 13.34 -11.47
N VAL A 41 -11.45 13.13 -10.14
CA VAL A 41 -12.13 14.07 -9.23
C VAL A 41 -11.51 15.46 -9.28
N ARG A 42 -10.18 15.56 -9.29
CA ARG A 42 -9.49 16.85 -9.34
C ARG A 42 -9.74 17.58 -10.67
N ALA A 43 -9.76 16.86 -11.78
CA ALA A 43 -10.02 17.43 -13.10
C ALA A 43 -11.50 17.80 -13.29
N LEU A 44 -12.39 16.83 -13.22
CA LEU A 44 -13.79 16.92 -13.67
C LEU A 44 -14.82 16.70 -12.55
N GLY A 45 -14.37 16.32 -11.35
CA GLY A 45 -15.27 15.99 -10.25
C GLY A 45 -16.00 17.18 -9.61
N PRO A 46 -17.01 16.90 -8.77
CA PRO A 46 -17.78 17.92 -8.06
C PRO A 46 -16.89 18.83 -7.21
N LYS A 47 -17.19 20.14 -7.18
CA LYS A 47 -16.39 21.16 -6.44
C LYS A 47 -16.19 20.82 -4.96
N TRP A 48 -17.15 20.16 -4.32
CA TRP A 48 -17.08 19.78 -2.91
C TRP A 48 -16.15 18.58 -2.63
N LEU A 49 -15.91 17.72 -3.63
CA LEU A 49 -15.07 16.53 -3.48
C LEU A 49 -13.60 16.82 -3.79
N LYS A 50 -13.33 17.85 -4.60
CA LYS A 50 -11.98 18.33 -4.91
C LYS A 50 -11.11 18.61 -3.68
N PRO A 51 -11.56 19.35 -2.64
CA PRO A 51 -10.73 19.59 -1.46
C PRO A 51 -10.44 18.29 -0.69
N VAL A 52 -11.41 17.37 -0.59
CA VAL A 52 -11.23 16.08 0.10
C VAL A 52 -10.12 15.26 -0.56
N VAL A 53 -10.16 15.12 -1.88
CA VAL A 53 -9.14 14.38 -2.63
C VAL A 53 -7.79 15.10 -2.62
N ALA A 54 -7.78 16.44 -2.70
CA ALA A 54 -6.56 17.21 -2.59
C ALA A 54 -5.87 17.01 -1.23
N THR A 55 -6.62 17.10 -0.13
CA THR A 55 -6.11 16.85 1.22
C THR A 55 -5.59 15.42 1.36
N TYR A 56 -6.32 14.41 0.87
CA TYR A 56 -5.85 13.04 0.85
C TYR A 56 -4.49 12.91 0.12
N VAL A 57 -4.40 13.40 -1.12
CA VAL A 57 -3.17 13.32 -1.93
C VAL A 57 -2.01 14.04 -1.25
N GLU A 58 -2.23 15.25 -0.73
CA GLU A 58 -1.21 16.03 -0.04
C GLU A 58 -0.75 15.34 1.24
N LEU A 59 -1.65 14.86 2.09
CA LEU A 59 -1.28 14.18 3.33
C LEU A 59 -0.45 12.92 3.07
N ILE A 60 -0.89 12.08 2.12
CA ILE A 60 -0.19 10.84 1.80
C ILE A 60 1.18 11.11 1.17
N ARG A 61 1.29 12.10 0.28
CA ARG A 61 2.59 12.47 -0.33
C ARG A 61 3.55 13.13 0.66
N ASN A 62 3.03 13.80 1.68
CA ASN A 62 3.83 14.41 2.75
C ASN A 62 4.17 13.44 3.89
N THR A 63 3.58 12.23 3.91
CA THR A 63 3.80 11.22 4.95
C THR A 63 4.65 10.07 4.41
N PRO A 64 5.80 9.74 5.03
CA PRO A 64 6.63 8.62 4.57
C PRO A 64 5.84 7.30 4.55
N PHE A 65 6.05 6.48 3.51
CA PHE A 65 5.37 5.17 3.37
C PHE A 65 5.54 4.29 4.62
N LEU A 66 6.74 4.30 5.20
CA LEU A 66 7.05 3.58 6.43
C LEU A 66 6.11 3.98 7.58
N ILE A 67 5.82 5.27 7.75
CA ILE A 67 4.90 5.77 8.78
C ILE A 67 3.48 5.30 8.52
N GLN A 68 3.04 5.27 7.27
CA GLN A 68 1.72 4.75 6.89
C GLN A 68 1.61 3.26 7.27
N LEU A 69 2.66 2.48 6.98
CA LEU A 69 2.74 1.08 7.35
C LEU A 69 2.69 0.90 8.88
N PHE A 70 3.50 1.65 9.63
CA PHE A 70 3.48 1.62 11.10
C PHE A 70 2.11 1.99 11.67
N PHE A 71 1.46 3.01 11.13
CA PHE A 71 0.13 3.42 11.57
C PHE A 71 -0.91 2.31 11.32
N ILE A 72 -0.86 1.64 10.17
CA ILE A 72 -1.80 0.55 9.85
C ILE A 72 -1.49 -0.70 10.69
N PHE A 73 -0.21 -1.03 10.89
CA PHE A 73 0.19 -2.24 11.63
C PHE A 73 0.06 -2.12 13.16
N PHE A 74 0.24 -0.93 13.72
CA PHE A 74 0.26 -0.73 15.17
C PHE A 74 -0.80 0.26 15.65
N GLY A 75 -1.06 1.32 14.88
CA GLY A 75 -2.09 2.33 15.19
C GLY A 75 -3.50 1.75 15.11
N LEU A 76 -3.91 1.20 13.96
CA LEU A 76 -5.26 0.65 13.79
C LEU A 76 -5.61 -0.47 14.80
N PRO A 77 -4.72 -1.42 15.12
CA PRO A 77 -4.99 -2.40 16.17
C PRO A 77 -5.20 -1.79 17.56
N SER A 78 -4.54 -0.68 17.88
CA SER A 78 -4.76 0.04 19.15
C SER A 78 -6.15 0.68 19.21
N LEU A 79 -6.75 0.98 18.05
CA LEU A 79 -8.13 1.45 17.90
C LEU A 79 -9.16 0.30 17.80
N GLY A 80 -8.72 -0.95 17.97
CA GLY A 80 -9.57 -2.14 17.90
C GLY A 80 -9.73 -2.74 16.50
N ILE A 81 -9.18 -2.12 15.46
CA ILE A 81 -9.25 -2.61 14.08
C ILE A 81 -8.03 -3.50 13.82
N ARG A 82 -8.24 -4.82 13.88
CA ARG A 82 -7.19 -5.81 13.62
C ARG A 82 -7.35 -6.39 12.22
N MET A 83 -6.24 -6.51 11.51
CA MET A 83 -6.18 -7.11 10.18
C MET A 83 -4.91 -7.96 10.04
N SER A 84 -4.90 -8.86 9.06
CA SER A 84 -3.70 -9.66 8.79
C SER A 84 -2.55 -8.79 8.27
N GLU A 85 -1.31 -9.21 8.49
CA GLU A 85 -0.11 -8.50 8.04
C GLU A 85 -0.15 -8.21 6.52
N LEU A 86 -0.60 -9.19 5.74
CA LEU A 86 -0.72 -9.06 4.30
C LEU A 86 -1.81 -8.05 3.91
N THR A 87 -2.93 -8.01 4.63
CA THR A 87 -4.00 -7.02 4.42
C THR A 87 -3.51 -5.61 4.75
N ALA A 88 -2.79 -5.44 5.86
CA ALA A 88 -2.21 -4.17 6.27
C ALA A 88 -1.20 -3.65 5.25
N ALA A 89 -0.29 -4.52 4.79
CA ALA A 89 0.70 -4.17 3.76
C ALA A 89 0.04 -3.78 2.43
N ASN A 90 -0.98 -4.53 1.99
CA ASN A 90 -1.75 -4.18 0.79
C ASN A 90 -2.47 -2.84 0.95
N LEU A 91 -3.10 -2.58 2.10
CA LEU A 91 -3.79 -1.31 2.35
C LEU A 91 -2.83 -0.13 2.31
N ALA A 92 -1.67 -0.25 2.97
CA ALA A 92 -0.63 0.78 2.94
C ALA A 92 -0.14 1.04 1.50
N MET A 93 0.09 -0.03 0.73
CA MET A 93 0.52 0.06 -0.66
C MET A 93 -0.53 0.75 -1.54
N ILE A 94 -1.80 0.39 -1.42
CA ILE A 94 -2.89 0.97 -2.24
C ILE A 94 -3.07 2.45 -1.93
N VAL A 95 -3.09 2.81 -0.64
CA VAL A 95 -3.23 4.21 -0.20
C VAL A 95 -2.04 5.03 -0.66
N ASN A 96 -0.81 4.53 -0.48
CA ASN A 96 0.37 5.23 -0.92
C ASN A 96 0.36 5.41 -2.44
N LEU A 97 0.22 4.33 -3.19
CA LEU A 97 0.32 4.35 -4.65
C LEU A 97 -0.82 5.14 -5.30
N GLY A 98 -2.03 5.12 -4.72
CA GLY A 98 -3.16 5.90 -5.24
C GLY A 98 -3.09 7.41 -4.97
N ALA A 99 -2.15 7.87 -4.16
CA ALA A 99 -1.89 9.31 -4.00
C ALA A 99 -0.79 9.84 -4.94
N TYR A 100 -0.04 8.95 -5.58
CA TYR A 100 1.01 9.27 -6.56
C TYR A 100 0.47 9.15 -7.98
#